data_AF-A0A370G2V8-F1
#
_entry.id   AF-A0A370G2V8-F1
#
_cell.length_a   1.000
_cell.length_b   1.000
_cell.length_c   1.000
_cell.angle_alpha   90.00
_cell.angle_beta   90.00
_cell.angle_gamma   90.00
#
_symmetry.space_group_name_H-M   'P 1'
#
loop_
_entity.id
_entity.type
_entity.pdbx_description
1 polymer ?
#
loop_
_entity_poly.entity_id
_entity_poly.type
_entity_poly.pdbx_seq_one_letter_code
_entity_poly.pdbx_strand_id
1 'polypeptide(L)'
;MNNREVIDFTDLPITKGLQTNIQEFKTMDENIDIQSILEQQAKLPPLKLGYSATLQAKIPELVGGITVSLAKAFRALDKDMKNPSPFEWEKAEAIYNILL
;
A
#
# COMPACT_ATOMS: atom_id res chain seq x y z
N MET A 1 20.78 7.38 -5.64
CA MET A 1 20.26 7.78 -4.31
C MET A 1 20.46 9.28 -4.16
N ASN A 2 19.47 9.99 -3.61
CA ASN A 2 19.45 11.46 -3.59
C ASN A 2 20.33 12.10 -2.49
N ASN A 3 21.32 11.38 -1.93
CA ASN A 3 22.15 11.80 -0.78
C ASN A 3 21.36 12.37 0.41
N ARG A 4 20.08 12.00 0.54
CA ARG A 4 19.23 12.40 1.67
C ARG A 4 19.43 11.42 2.83
N GLU A 5 19.38 11.95 4.06
CA GLU A 5 19.43 11.15 5.30
C GLU A 5 18.04 10.61 5.71
N VAL A 6 17.04 10.79 4.86
CA VAL A 6 15.67 10.29 5.05
C VAL A 6 15.16 9.67 3.75
N ILE A 7 14.24 8.72 3.89
CA ILE A 7 13.48 8.15 2.77
C ILE A 7 12.30 9.09 2.49
N ASP A 8 12.23 9.59 1.26
CA ASP A 8 11.14 10.46 0.82
C ASP A 8 10.16 9.71 -0.08
N PHE A 9 8.97 10.28 -0.28
CA PHE A 9 7.95 9.68 -1.15
C PHE A 9 8.44 9.43 -2.58
N THR A 10 9.30 10.31 -3.12
CA THR A 10 9.85 10.15 -4.47
C THR A 10 10.88 9.01 -4.58
N ASP A 11 11.34 8.48 -3.45
CA ASP A 11 12.28 7.35 -3.43
C ASP A 11 11.53 6.01 -3.54
N LEU A 12 10.20 6.01 -3.35
CA LEU A 12 9.39 4.80 -3.43
C LEU A 12 9.15 4.37 -4.89
N PRO A 13 9.27 3.07 -5.23
CA PRO A 13 9.06 2.55 -6.58
C PRO A 13 7.57 2.42 -6.93
N ILE A 14 6.82 3.52 -6.85
CA ILE A 14 5.38 3.53 -7.08
C ILE A 14 5.12 3.53 -8.60
N THR A 15 4.61 2.41 -9.10
CA THR A 15 4.20 2.31 -10.51
C THR A 15 2.99 3.19 -10.80
N LYS A 16 2.78 3.52 -12.08
CA LYS A 16 1.60 4.31 -12.50
C LYS A 16 0.28 3.63 -12.11
N GLY A 17 0.22 2.30 -12.18
CA GLY A 17 -0.96 1.53 -11.78
C GLY A 17 -1.30 1.72 -10.30
N LEU A 18 -0.30 1.61 -9.41
CA LEU A 18 -0.50 1.85 -7.99
C LEU A 18 -0.85 3.32 -7.71
N GLN A 19 -0.23 4.28 -8.41
CA GLN A 19 -0.56 5.70 -8.28
C GLN A 19 -2.04 5.98 -8.58
N THR A 20 -2.63 5.32 -9.59
CA THR A 20 -4.06 5.46 -9.91
C THR A 20 -4.93 4.95 -8.76
N ASN A 21 -4.60 3.81 -8.16
CA ASN A 21 -5.35 3.26 -7.03
C ASN A 21 -5.23 4.14 -5.77
N ILE A 22 -4.07 4.76 -5.54
CA ILE A 22 -3.89 5.78 -4.49
C ILE A 22 -4.82 6.97 -4.72
N GLN A 23 -4.89 7.50 -5.95
CA GLN A 23 -5.82 8.60 -6.24
C GLN A 23 -7.27 8.19 -6.06
N GLU A 24 -7.65 6.97 -6.46
CA GLU A 24 -9.00 6.46 -6.26
C GLU A 24 -9.36 6.36 -4.79
N PHE A 25 -8.47 5.79 -3.95
CA PHE A 25 -8.67 5.74 -2.51
C PHE A 25 -8.94 7.14 -1.92
N LYS A 26 -8.19 8.16 -2.35
CA LYS A 26 -8.38 9.54 -1.89
C LYS A 26 -9.76 10.13 -2.23
N THR A 27 -10.47 9.56 -3.21
CA THR A 27 -11.84 10.00 -3.55
C THR A 27 -12.91 9.33 -2.70
N MET A 28 -12.57 8.32 -1.90
CA MET A 28 -13.53 7.55 -1.11
C MET A 28 -13.92 8.23 0.22
N ASP A 29 -13.33 9.38 0.57
CA ASP A 29 -13.52 10.09 1.85
C ASP A 29 -13.32 9.20 3.10
N GLU A 30 -12.46 8.18 2.97
CA GLU A 30 -12.11 7.25 4.03
C GLU A 30 -10.81 7.69 4.72
N ASN A 31 -10.79 7.61 6.05
CA ASN A 31 -9.62 7.95 6.86
C ASN A 31 -8.99 6.70 7.45
N ILE A 32 -7.70 6.49 7.15
CA ILE A 32 -6.90 5.43 7.78
C ILE A 32 -6.02 6.08 8.85
N ASP A 33 -6.07 5.54 10.07
CA ASP A 33 -5.22 6.00 11.16
C ASP A 33 -3.75 5.61 10.93
N ILE A 34 -2.90 6.62 10.82
CA ILE A 34 -1.46 6.45 10.63
C ILE A 34 -0.79 5.77 11.83
N GLN A 35 -1.26 6.00 13.06
CA GLN A 35 -0.62 5.43 14.25
C GLN A 35 -0.70 3.91 14.22
N SER A 36 -1.89 3.36 13.92
CA SER A 36 -2.07 1.91 13.74
C SER A 36 -1.11 1.30 12.70
N ILE A 37 -0.83 2.03 11.61
CA ILE A 37 0.09 1.55 10.56
C ILE A 37 1.53 1.55 11.10
N LEU A 38 1.95 2.63 11.76
CA LEU A 38 3.30 2.75 12.31
C LEU A 38 3.56 1.71 13.41
N GLU A 39 2.57 1.41 14.25
CA GLU A 39 2.65 0.36 15.27
C GLU A 39 2.83 -1.03 14.66
N GLN A 40 2.17 -1.32 13.53
CA GLN A 40 2.39 -2.57 12.79
C GLN A 40 3.80 -2.61 12.18
N GLN A 41 4.26 -1.51 11.58
CA GLN A 41 5.61 -1.43 11.01
C GLN A 41 6.71 -1.56 12.06
N ALA A 42 6.49 -1.05 13.28
CA ALA A 42 7.44 -1.16 14.40
C ALA A 42 7.70 -2.62 14.85
N LYS A 43 6.86 -3.58 14.43
CA LYS A 43 7.08 -5.02 14.65
C LYS A 43 8.09 -5.62 13.68
N LEU A 44 8.44 -4.92 12.60
CA LEU A 44 9.44 -5.32 11.62
C LEU A 44 10.82 -4.80 12.01
N PRO A 45 11.92 -5.40 11.49
CA PRO A 45 13.25 -4.85 11.68
C PRO A 45 13.32 -3.38 11.28
N PRO A 46 13.92 -2.50 12.11
CA PRO A 46 13.95 -1.07 11.83
C PRO A 46 14.77 -0.76 10.58
N LEU A 47 14.34 0.24 9.83
CA LEU A 47 15.09 0.77 8.70
C LEU A 47 16.29 1.58 9.19
N LYS A 48 17.35 1.62 8.36
CA LYS A 48 18.56 2.41 8.65
C LYS A 48 18.31 3.92 8.58
N LEU A 49 17.32 4.34 7.79
CA LEU A 49 16.96 5.74 7.59
C LEU A 49 15.52 5.96 8.05
N GLY A 50 15.25 7.14 8.60
CA GLY A 50 13.89 7.57 8.93
C GLY A 50 13.08 7.97 7.69
N TYR A 51 11.77 8.12 7.88
CA TYR A 51 10.88 8.66 6.85
C TYR A 51 10.87 10.19 6.87
N SER A 52 10.79 10.82 5.69
CA SER A 52 10.50 12.25 5.60
C SER A 52 9.08 12.54 6.12
N ALA A 53 8.83 13.77 6.58
CA ALA A 53 7.49 14.18 7.00
C ALA A 53 6.46 14.03 5.87
N THR A 54 6.87 14.32 4.62
CA THR A 54 6.05 14.12 3.42
C THR A 54 5.69 12.65 3.23
N LEU A 55 6.64 11.73 3.40
CA LEU A 55 6.36 10.31 3.31
C LEU A 55 5.40 9.87 4.43
N GLN A 56 5.66 10.26 5.68
CA GLN A 56 4.80 9.93 6.81
C GLN A 56 3.34 10.36 6.56
N ALA A 57 3.11 11.61 6.14
CA ALA A 57 1.77 12.10 5.83
C ALA A 57 1.07 11.34 4.69
N LYS A 58 1.83 10.65 3.83
CA LYS A 58 1.32 9.89 2.68
C LYS A 58 1.18 8.39 2.93
N ILE A 59 1.69 7.87 4.05
CA ILE A 59 1.56 6.45 4.40
C ILE A 59 0.09 5.97 4.39
N PRO A 60 -0.88 6.72 4.95
CA PRO A 60 -2.30 6.33 4.86
C PRO A 60 -2.80 6.22 3.42
N GLU A 61 -2.43 7.19 2.55
CA GLU A 61 -2.80 7.17 1.12
C GLU A 61 -2.20 5.93 0.41
N LEU A 62 -0.96 5.55 0.76
CA LEU A 62 -0.28 4.37 0.21
C LEU A 62 -0.99 3.08 0.60
N VAL A 63 -1.29 2.91 1.90
CA VAL A 63 -1.99 1.73 2.42
C VAL A 63 -3.37 1.62 1.76
N GLY A 64 -4.13 2.71 1.72
CA GLY A 64 -5.44 2.72 1.06
C GLY A 64 -5.37 2.40 -0.43
N GLY A 65 -4.35 2.91 -1.14
CA GLY A 65 -4.12 2.57 -2.54
C GLY A 65 -3.83 1.08 -2.77
N ILE A 66 -3.05 0.45 -1.88
CA ILE A 66 -2.79 -1.00 -1.90
C ILE A 66 -4.08 -1.79 -1.59
N THR A 67 -4.91 -1.31 -0.66
CA THR A 67 -6.20 -1.93 -0.35
C THR A 67 -7.16 -1.88 -1.56
N VAL A 68 -7.25 -0.74 -2.24
CA VAL A 68 -8.05 -0.60 -3.47
C VAL A 68 -7.54 -1.52 -4.56
N SER A 69 -6.22 -1.59 -4.77
CA SER A 69 -5.66 -2.49 -5.78
C SER A 69 -5.94 -3.95 -5.46
N LEU A 70 -5.96 -4.33 -4.18
CA LEU A 70 -6.23 -5.70 -3.75
C LEU A 70 -7.69 -6.07 -3.96
N ALA A 71 -8.62 -5.18 -3.59
CA ALA A 71 -10.05 -5.37 -3.87
C ALA A 71 -10.33 -5.54 -5.37
N LYS A 72 -9.63 -4.76 -6.23
CA LYS A 72 -9.71 -4.91 -7.69
C LYS A 72 -9.11 -6.22 -8.18
N ALA A 73 -8.01 -6.69 -7.59
CA ALA A 73 -7.40 -7.96 -7.95
C ALA A 73 -8.38 -9.13 -7.68
N PHE A 74 -9.08 -9.13 -6.55
CA PHE A 74 -10.13 -10.12 -6.27
C PHE A 74 -11.24 -10.09 -7.33
N ARG A 75 -11.77 -8.91 -7.65
CA ARG A 75 -12.79 -8.76 -8.70
C ARG A 75 -12.30 -9.15 -10.10
N ALA A 76 -11.00 -9.02 -10.38
CA ALA A 76 -10.42 -9.45 -11.64
C ALA A 76 -10.28 -10.98 -11.73
N LEU A 77 -10.04 -11.66 -10.61
CA LEU A 77 -10.00 -13.13 -10.53
C LEU A 77 -11.40 -13.75 -10.65
N ASP A 78 -12.38 -13.16 -9.98
CA ASP A 78 -13.80 -13.50 -10.12
C ASP A 78 -14.66 -12.25 -9.87
N LYS A 79 -15.41 -11.85 -10.89
CA LYS A 79 -16.27 -10.65 -10.88
C LYS A 79 -17.39 -10.71 -9.84
N ASP A 80 -17.83 -11.91 -9.48
CA ASP A 80 -18.96 -12.14 -8.55
C ASP A 80 -18.46 -12.39 -7.11
N MET A 81 -17.14 -12.29 -6.90
CA MET A 81 -16.51 -12.49 -5.60
C MET A 81 -16.93 -11.41 -4.60
N LYS A 82 -17.65 -11.83 -3.56
CA LYS A 82 -18.05 -10.98 -2.43
C LYS A 82 -17.21 -11.22 -1.17
N ASN A 83 -16.85 -12.48 -0.92
CA ASN A 83 -16.15 -12.93 0.27
C ASN A 83 -14.95 -13.81 -0.14
N PRO A 84 -13.74 -13.24 -0.31
CA PRO A 84 -12.56 -14.03 -0.65
C PRO A 84 -12.23 -15.01 0.49
N SER A 85 -12.12 -16.30 0.18
CA SER A 85 -11.66 -17.31 1.13
C SER A 85 -10.13 -17.27 1.26
N PRO A 86 -9.53 -17.97 2.25
CA PRO A 86 -8.07 -18.04 2.37
C PRO A 86 -7.35 -18.42 1.05
N PHE A 87 -7.96 -19.28 0.22
CA PHE A 87 -7.39 -19.67 -1.06
C PHE A 87 -7.32 -18.53 -2.07
N GLU A 88 -8.32 -17.64 -2.12
CA GLU A 88 -8.26 -16.45 -2.96
C GLU A 88 -7.22 -15.45 -2.44
N TRP A 89 -7.07 -15.33 -1.12
CA TRP A 89 -6.02 -14.51 -0.51
C TRP A 89 -4.62 -14.97 -0.90
N GLU A 90 -4.35 -16.28 -0.83
CA GLU A 90 -3.06 -16.85 -1.28
C GLU A 90 -2.76 -16.54 -2.75
N LYS A 91 -3.78 -16.61 -3.62
CA LYS A 91 -3.62 -16.24 -5.04
C LYS A 91 -3.31 -14.76 -5.21
N ALA A 92 -4.00 -13.90 -4.49
CA ALA A 92 -3.76 -12.47 -4.56
C ALA A 92 -2.34 -12.13 -4.04
N GLU A 93 -1.91 -12.75 -2.94
CA GLU A 93 -0.55 -12.60 -2.41
C GLU A 93 0.50 -13.08 -3.43
N ALA A 94 0.28 -14.22 -4.08
CA ALA A 94 1.18 -14.71 -5.13
C ALA A 94 1.31 -13.72 -6.32
N ILE A 95 0.23 -13.04 -6.71
CA ILE A 95 0.27 -11.99 -7.73
C ILE A 95 1.09 -10.79 -7.23
N TYR A 96 0.89 -10.38 -5.98
CA TYR A 96 1.57 -9.22 -5.40
C TYR A 96 3.08 -9.46 -5.27
N ASN A 97 3.51 -10.66 -4.87
CA ASN A 97 4.91 -11.05 -4.79
C ASN A 97 5.66 -11.03 -6.14
N ILE A 98 4.95 -10.98 -7.27
CA ILE A 98 5.55 -10.84 -8.61
C ILE A 98 5.81 -9.36 -8.95
N LEU A 99 5.03 -8.44 -8.39
CA LEU A 99 4.93 -7.05 -8.84
C LEU A 99 5.41 -6.01 -7.82
N LEU A 100 5.38 -6.34 -6.52
CA LEU A 100 5.76 -5.50 -5.38
C LEU A 100 6.87 -6.18 -4.57
#